data_AF-A0A3D2S1E4-F1
#
_entry.id   AF-A0A3D2S1E4-F1
#
_cell.length_a   1.000
_cell.length_b   1.000
_cell.length_c   1.000
_cell.angle_alpha   90.00
_cell.angle_beta   90.00
_cell.angle_gamma   90.00
#
_symmetry.space_group_name_H-M   'P 1'
#
loop_
_entity.id
_entity.type
_entity.pdbx_description
1 polymer ?
#
loop_
_entity_poly.entity_id
_entity_poly.type
_entity_poly.pdbx_seq_one_letter_code
_entity_poly.pdbx_strand_id
1 'polypeptide(L)'
;MPQTELLAMVHQKLIKCGFKMSITRRELMAVLGTLAATSNLYADQSPQQQSRKLLEGLACNMESWWTDLDFMQRFERAAEAGFSSIEFWEHNKNNRNMNAVATLAKKLDLNIVQFTGWGGPSLADTNHHHDFIETMKHVTEIAHQLNAPMFTVVGHQTLKTISQADSLANLSLALETAAPILEDAKK
;
A
#
# COMPACT_ATOMS: atom_id res chain seq x y z
N MET A 1 -7.99 33.98 35.06
CA MET A 1 -7.27 35.28 35.18
C MET A 1 -6.75 35.63 33.79
N PRO A 2 -7.23 36.70 33.14
CA PRO A 2 -7.01 36.87 31.72
C PRO A 2 -5.71 37.61 31.42
N GLN A 3 -5.06 37.19 30.32
CA GLN A 3 -3.81 37.67 29.72
C GLN A 3 -3.77 39.18 29.37
N THR A 4 -4.82 39.93 29.70
CA THR A 4 -4.95 41.37 29.46
C THR A 4 -4.00 42.21 30.34
N GLU A 5 -3.60 41.71 31.52
CA GLU A 5 -2.71 42.45 32.41
C GLU A 5 -1.23 42.40 31.97
N LEU A 6 -0.81 41.35 31.27
CA LEU A 6 0.59 41.21 30.82
C LEU A 6 0.91 42.16 29.65
N LEU A 7 -0.05 42.38 28.74
CA LEU A 7 0.09 43.34 27.64
C LEU A 7 0.12 44.80 28.15
N ALA A 8 -0.68 45.11 29.16
CA ALA A 8 -0.71 46.44 29.77
C ALA A 8 0.63 46.80 30.44
N MET A 9 1.29 45.82 31.06
CA MET A 9 2.56 46.02 31.76
C MET A 9 3.76 46.25 30.82
N VAL A 10 3.75 45.64 29.63
CA VAL A 10 4.79 45.84 28.60
C VAL A 10 4.62 47.20 27.91
N HIS A 11 3.37 47.61 27.66
CA HIS A 11 3.08 48.89 27.02
C HIS A 11 3.43 50.10 27.92
N GLN A 12 3.32 49.96 29.25
CA GLN A 12 3.67 51.01 30.20
C GLN A 12 5.19 51.21 30.37
N LYS A 13 6.01 50.17 30.17
CA LYS A 13 7.48 50.27 30.23
C LYS A 13 8.09 50.93 29.00
N LEU A 14 7.48 50.79 27.82
CA LEU A 14 7.99 51.36 26.57
C LEU A 14 7.67 52.86 26.41
N ILE A 15 6.59 53.36 27.04
CA ILE A 15 6.21 54.78 26.99
C ILE A 15 7.17 55.68 27.80
N LYS A 16 7.83 55.14 28.84
CA LYS A 16 8.75 55.92 29.70
C LYS A 16 10.09 56.31 29.05
N CYS A 17 10.42 55.80 27.86
CA CYS A 17 11.66 56.13 27.14
C CYS A 17 11.48 57.03 25.90
N GLY A 18 10.31 57.64 25.69
CA GLY A 18 10.14 58.70 24.68
C GLY A 18 10.33 58.26 23.22
N PHE A 19 10.38 56.96 22.93
CA PHE A 19 10.56 56.46 21.56
C PHE A 19 9.19 56.26 20.89
N LYS A 20 8.76 57.25 20.12
CA LYS A 20 7.53 57.19 19.31
C LYS A 20 7.83 56.36 18.04
N MET A 21 7.73 55.03 18.11
CA MET A 21 7.70 54.22 16.88
C MET A 21 6.35 54.42 16.20
N SER A 22 6.28 55.31 15.22
CA SER A 22 5.17 55.34 14.28
C SER A 22 5.40 54.23 13.25
N ILE A 23 4.86 53.03 13.49
CA ILE A 23 4.79 51.99 12.48
C ILE A 23 3.93 52.54 11.33
N THR A 24 4.54 52.71 10.17
CA THR A 24 3.85 53.20 8.99
C THR A 24 2.97 52.11 8.39
N ARG A 25 1.88 52.49 7.69
CA ARG A 25 1.05 51.52 6.93
C ARG A 25 1.89 50.65 5.98
N ARG A 26 3.00 51.17 5.48
CA ARG A 26 3.91 50.48 4.56
C ARG A 26 4.72 49.39 5.27
N GLU A 27 5.17 49.64 6.49
CA GLU A 27 5.84 48.65 7.33
C GLU A 27 4.85 47.57 7.82
N LEU A 28 3.62 47.96 8.17
CA LEU A 28 2.56 47.01 8.52
C LEU A 28 2.23 46.07 7.34
N MET A 29 2.12 46.61 6.12
CA MET A 29 1.90 45.81 4.91
C MET A 29 3.11 44.93 4.56
N ALA A 30 4.34 45.40 4.82
CA ALA A 30 5.54 44.60 4.61
C ALA A 30 5.60 43.41 5.57
N VAL A 31 5.25 43.58 6.85
CA VAL A 31 5.19 42.52 7.87
C VAL A 31 4.05 41.53 7.61
N LEU A 32 2.88 42.02 7.16
CA LEU A 32 1.78 41.14 6.75
C LEU A 32 2.10 40.36 5.46
N GLY A 33 2.82 40.98 4.52
CA GLY A 33 3.28 40.34 3.29
C GLY A 33 4.28 39.20 3.54
N THR A 34 5.19 39.36 4.49
CA THR A 34 6.11 38.27 4.89
C THR A 34 5.40 37.14 5.63
N LEU A 35 4.39 37.43 6.47
CA LEU A 35 3.58 36.40 7.13
C LEU A 35 2.70 35.61 6.15
N ALA A 36 2.22 36.25 5.08
CA ALA A 36 1.48 35.59 4.00
C ALA A 36 2.38 34.75 3.07
N ALA A 37 3.66 35.11 2.92
CA ALA A 37 4.60 34.35 2.11
C ALA A 37 5.19 33.13 2.85
N THR A 38 5.30 33.16 4.18
CA THR A 38 5.80 32.02 4.97
C THR A 38 4.74 30.96 5.26
N SER A 39 3.45 31.32 5.23
CA SER A 39 2.35 30.37 5.39
C SER A 39 2.20 29.42 4.19
N ASN A 40 2.66 29.82 3.00
CA ASN A 40 2.69 28.95 1.81
C ASN A 40 3.88 27.96 1.79
N LEU A 41 4.94 28.19 2.58
CA LEU A 41 6.06 27.25 2.69
C LEU A 41 5.75 26.07 3.62
N TYR A 42 4.71 26.22 4.45
CA TYR A 42 4.04 25.15 5.20
C TYR A 42 2.64 24.88 4.61
N ALA A 43 2.49 24.99 3.28
CA ALA A 43 1.34 24.43 2.58
C ALA A 43 1.37 22.90 2.74
N ASP A 44 0.82 22.47 3.87
CA ASP A 44 0.07 21.25 4.14
C ASP A 44 0.19 20.21 3.02
N GLN A 45 1.01 19.17 3.24
CA GLN A 45 0.80 17.94 2.50
C GLN A 45 -0.65 17.54 2.80
N SER A 46 -1.50 17.43 1.77
CA SER A 46 -2.89 17.02 1.98
C SER A 46 -2.94 15.78 2.89
N PRO A 47 -3.96 15.60 3.74
CA PRO A 47 -4.07 14.43 4.63
C PRO A 47 -3.81 13.10 3.91
N GLN A 48 -4.19 13.03 2.63
CA GLN A 48 -3.89 11.93 1.72
C GLN A 48 -2.39 11.72 1.48
N GLN A 49 -1.64 12.77 1.17
CA GLN A 49 -0.19 12.72 0.94
C GLN A 49 0.57 12.37 2.22
N GLN A 50 0.11 12.88 3.36
CA GLN A 50 0.67 12.50 4.65
C GLN A 50 0.43 11.01 4.93
N SER A 51 -0.79 10.52 4.67
CA SER A 51 -1.13 9.10 4.84
C SER A 51 -0.32 8.20 3.90
N ARG A 52 -0.15 8.60 2.63
CA ARG A 52 0.73 7.92 1.67
C ARG A 52 2.16 7.80 2.16
N LYS A 53 2.71 8.88 2.74
CA LYS A 53 4.05 8.86 3.31
C LYS A 53 4.16 7.95 4.54
N LEU A 54 3.12 7.91 5.38
CA LEU A 54 3.11 7.05 6.57
C LEU A 54 2.96 5.56 6.23
N LEU A 55 2.27 5.25 5.14
CA LEU A 55 2.02 3.89 4.67
C LEU A 55 3.00 3.44 3.59
N GLU A 56 4.01 4.27 3.29
CA GLU A 56 5.05 3.95 2.33
C GLU A 56 5.76 2.65 2.73
N GLY A 57 5.91 1.74 1.77
CA GLY A 57 6.49 0.41 2.00
C GLY A 57 5.54 -0.63 2.61
N LEU A 58 4.30 -0.28 2.93
CA LEU A 58 3.26 -1.22 3.36
C LEU A 58 2.33 -1.57 2.20
N ALA A 59 1.86 -2.82 2.18
CA ALA A 59 0.82 -3.27 1.26
C ALA A 59 -0.47 -3.59 2.03
N CYS A 60 -1.62 -3.13 1.52
CA CYS A 60 -2.91 -3.48 2.09
C CYS A 60 -3.43 -4.79 1.52
N ASN A 61 -3.79 -5.75 2.39
CA ASN A 61 -4.40 -7.01 1.98
C ASN A 61 -5.92 -6.88 1.77
N MET A 62 -6.39 -7.15 0.56
CA MET A 62 -7.80 -6.98 0.16
C MET A 62 -8.75 -8.01 0.78
N GLU A 63 -8.24 -9.06 1.41
CA GLU A 63 -9.03 -10.05 2.14
C GLU A 63 -9.11 -9.75 3.65
N SER A 64 -8.26 -8.84 4.15
CA SER A 64 -8.17 -8.50 5.56
C SER A 64 -8.91 -7.20 5.93
N TRP A 65 -8.97 -6.24 5.01
CA TRP A 65 -9.56 -4.92 5.23
C TRP A 65 -10.81 -4.69 4.39
N TRP A 66 -11.78 -3.94 4.95
CA TRP A 66 -13.07 -3.61 4.31
C TRP A 66 -13.81 -4.84 3.76
N THR A 67 -13.87 -5.91 4.57
CA THR A 67 -14.42 -7.20 4.16
C THR A 67 -15.93 -7.18 3.93
N ASP A 68 -16.61 -6.14 4.40
CA ASP A 68 -18.00 -5.80 4.14
C ASP A 68 -18.25 -5.24 2.73
N LEU A 69 -17.21 -4.81 2.02
CA LEU A 69 -17.29 -4.31 0.64
C LEU A 69 -17.00 -5.40 -0.39
N ASP A 70 -17.46 -5.17 -1.62
CA ASP A 70 -17.09 -6.01 -2.76
C ASP A 70 -15.59 -5.87 -3.07
N PHE A 71 -15.00 -6.94 -3.63
CA PHE A 71 -13.54 -7.02 -3.84
C PHE A 71 -12.94 -5.78 -4.54
N MET A 72 -13.57 -5.29 -5.60
CA MET A 72 -13.08 -4.13 -6.35
C MET A 72 -13.19 -2.82 -5.56
N GLN A 73 -14.22 -2.66 -4.71
CA GLN A 73 -14.41 -1.47 -3.89
C GLN A 73 -13.32 -1.34 -2.81
N ARG A 74 -12.71 -2.45 -2.40
CA ARG A 74 -11.62 -2.45 -1.42
C ARG A 74 -10.36 -1.77 -1.96
N PHE A 75 -10.12 -1.81 -3.27
CA PHE A 75 -9.01 -1.10 -3.91
C PHE A 75 -9.21 0.41 -3.81
N GLU A 76 -10.43 0.89 -4.06
CA GLU A 76 -10.77 2.31 -3.92
C GLU A 76 -10.56 2.76 -2.47
N ARG A 77 -11.02 1.97 -1.49
CA ARG A 77 -10.79 2.25 -0.06
C ARG A 77 -9.32 2.23 0.33
N ALA A 78 -8.52 1.33 -0.24
CA ALA A 78 -7.08 1.30 0.02
C ALA A 78 -6.39 2.57 -0.50
N ALA A 79 -6.71 3.00 -1.72
CA ALA A 79 -6.17 4.24 -2.30
C ALA A 79 -6.62 5.48 -1.51
N GLU A 80 -7.88 5.52 -1.08
CA GLU A 80 -8.45 6.55 -0.20
C GLU A 80 -7.82 6.56 1.21
N ALA A 81 -7.42 5.40 1.72
CA ALA A 81 -6.68 5.32 2.99
C ALA A 81 -5.21 5.75 2.85
N GLY A 82 -4.72 5.93 1.62
CA GLY A 82 -3.36 6.35 1.34
C GLY A 82 -2.38 5.20 1.11
N PHE A 83 -2.83 3.96 0.86
CA PHE A 83 -1.90 2.94 0.38
C PHE A 83 -1.46 3.23 -1.05
N SER A 84 -0.19 2.94 -1.36
CA SER A 84 0.35 2.89 -2.73
C SER A 84 0.55 1.47 -3.24
N SER A 85 0.44 0.48 -2.36
CA SER A 85 0.64 -0.93 -2.66
C SER A 85 -0.47 -1.78 -2.05
N ILE A 86 -0.88 -2.84 -2.75
CA ILE A 86 -1.87 -3.81 -2.30
C ILE A 86 -1.41 -5.23 -2.58
N GLU A 87 -1.95 -6.16 -1.82
CA GLU A 87 -1.93 -7.59 -2.16
C GLU A 87 -3.34 -8.17 -2.05
N PHE A 88 -3.55 -9.34 -2.63
CA PHE A 88 -4.78 -10.08 -2.44
C PHE A 88 -4.54 -11.59 -2.48
N TRP A 89 -5.54 -12.41 -2.18
CA TRP A 89 -5.40 -13.86 -2.25
C TRP A 89 -5.72 -14.42 -3.64
N GLU A 90 -6.63 -15.38 -3.73
CA GLU A 90 -6.92 -16.14 -4.93
C GLU A 90 -7.44 -15.27 -6.09
N HIS A 91 -6.70 -15.28 -7.21
CA HIS A 91 -7.09 -14.58 -8.44
C HIS A 91 -8.32 -15.19 -9.12
N ASN A 92 -8.59 -16.47 -8.90
CA ASN A 92 -9.69 -17.23 -9.52
C ASN A 92 -10.95 -17.28 -8.65
N LYS A 93 -10.92 -16.75 -7.42
CA LYS A 93 -12.08 -16.72 -6.52
C LYS A 93 -13.24 -15.93 -7.14
N ASN A 94 -14.45 -16.49 -7.06
CA ASN A 94 -15.70 -15.84 -7.51
C ASN A 94 -15.63 -15.26 -8.95
N ASN A 95 -14.89 -15.89 -9.86
CA ASN A 95 -14.73 -15.45 -11.24
C ASN A 95 -14.19 -14.00 -11.37
N ARG A 96 -13.29 -13.59 -10.47
CA ARG A 96 -12.61 -12.28 -10.55
C ARG A 96 -11.97 -12.09 -11.93
N ASN A 97 -12.10 -10.88 -12.46
CA ASN A 97 -11.55 -10.51 -13.76
C ASN A 97 -10.22 -9.75 -13.60
N MET A 98 -9.10 -10.40 -13.90
CA MET A 98 -7.77 -9.80 -13.74
C MET A 98 -7.51 -8.59 -14.66
N ASN A 99 -8.20 -8.47 -15.81
CA ASN A 99 -8.11 -7.26 -16.64
C ASN A 99 -8.76 -6.08 -15.92
N ALA A 100 -9.89 -6.31 -15.26
CA ALA A 100 -10.57 -5.28 -14.49
C ALA A 100 -9.73 -4.88 -13.27
N VAL A 101 -9.11 -5.85 -12.58
CA VAL A 101 -8.18 -5.60 -11.46
C VAL A 101 -6.99 -4.75 -11.91
N ALA A 102 -6.28 -5.15 -12.98
CA ALA A 102 -5.15 -4.39 -13.51
C ALA A 102 -5.55 -2.95 -13.91
N THR A 103 -6.70 -2.82 -14.57
CA THR A 103 -7.24 -1.51 -15.00
C THR A 103 -7.54 -0.62 -13.80
N LEU A 104 -8.19 -1.16 -12.76
CA LEU A 104 -8.53 -0.41 -11.56
C LEU A 104 -7.28 -0.02 -10.75
N ALA A 105 -6.35 -0.95 -10.54
CA ALA A 105 -5.10 -0.68 -9.85
C ALA A 105 -4.31 0.44 -10.53
N LYS A 106 -4.18 0.40 -11.87
CA LYS A 106 -3.56 1.47 -12.66
C LYS A 106 -4.29 2.80 -12.52
N LYS A 107 -5.64 2.80 -12.57
CA LYS A 107 -6.45 4.01 -12.39
C LYS A 107 -6.23 4.65 -11.02
N LEU A 108 -6.04 3.84 -9.99
CA LEU A 108 -5.89 4.27 -8.60
C LEU A 108 -4.44 4.54 -8.18
N ASP A 109 -3.47 4.33 -9.08
CA ASP A 109 -2.03 4.43 -8.76
C ASP A 109 -1.63 3.47 -7.62
N LEU A 110 -2.12 2.22 -7.71
CA LEU A 110 -1.82 1.14 -6.77
C LEU A 110 -0.92 0.08 -7.42
N ASN A 111 0.15 -0.28 -6.73
CA ASN A 111 1.02 -1.39 -7.10
C ASN A 111 0.46 -2.69 -6.52
N ILE A 112 0.22 -3.69 -7.37
CA ILE A 112 -0.12 -5.04 -6.91
C ILE A 112 1.20 -5.73 -6.59
N VAL A 113 1.53 -5.94 -5.32
CA VAL A 113 2.84 -6.50 -4.93
C VAL A 113 2.85 -8.01 -4.83
N GLN A 114 1.69 -8.62 -4.55
CA GLN A 114 1.56 -10.07 -4.39
C GLN A 114 0.11 -10.50 -4.63
N PHE A 115 -0.07 -11.72 -5.13
CA PHE A 115 -1.33 -12.44 -5.06
C PHE A 115 -1.13 -13.94 -4.78
N THR A 116 -2.18 -14.73 -4.53
CA THR A 116 -2.05 -16.20 -4.44
C THR A 116 -2.18 -16.83 -5.82
N GLY A 117 -1.09 -17.46 -6.28
CA GLY A 117 -1.06 -18.22 -7.54
C GLY A 117 -1.55 -19.65 -7.35
N TRP A 118 -1.20 -20.29 -6.24
CA TRP A 118 -1.67 -21.63 -5.87
C TRP A 118 -2.09 -21.65 -4.41
N GLY A 119 -3.38 -21.85 -4.14
CA GLY A 119 -3.92 -21.95 -2.77
C GLY A 119 -3.99 -23.38 -2.22
N GLY A 120 -3.68 -24.35 -3.08
CA GLY A 120 -3.95 -25.77 -2.87
C GLY A 120 -4.53 -26.39 -4.15
N PRO A 121 -4.72 -27.72 -4.21
CA PRO A 121 -4.50 -28.70 -3.15
C PRO A 121 -3.02 -28.95 -2.76
N SER A 122 -2.80 -29.81 -1.75
CA SER A 122 -1.46 -30.09 -1.18
C SER A 122 -0.48 -30.60 -2.23
N LEU A 123 0.73 -30.03 -2.25
CA LEU A 123 1.82 -30.51 -3.11
C LEU A 123 2.55 -31.72 -2.52
N ALA A 124 2.18 -32.15 -1.31
CA ALA A 124 2.62 -33.42 -0.76
C ALA A 124 2.10 -34.62 -1.55
N ASP A 125 0.95 -34.48 -2.24
CA ASP A 125 0.40 -35.49 -3.16
C ASP A 125 0.85 -35.18 -4.60
N THR A 126 1.61 -36.11 -5.18
CA THR A 126 2.17 -35.98 -6.53
C THR A 126 1.09 -35.95 -7.62
N ASN A 127 -0.12 -36.40 -7.34
CA ASN A 127 -1.24 -36.33 -8.29
C ASN A 127 -1.61 -34.88 -8.64
N HIS A 128 -1.31 -33.92 -7.76
CA HIS A 128 -1.57 -32.50 -8.01
C HIS A 128 -0.44 -31.79 -8.77
N HIS A 129 0.71 -32.44 -8.97
CA HIS A 129 1.89 -31.77 -9.54
C HIS A 129 1.65 -31.32 -10.97
N HIS A 130 0.94 -32.11 -11.78
CA HIS A 130 0.61 -31.72 -13.15
C HIS A 130 -0.21 -30.42 -13.17
N ASP A 131 -1.31 -30.38 -12.43
CA ASP A 131 -2.19 -29.21 -12.35
C ASP A 131 -1.46 -28.00 -11.76
N PHE A 132 -0.58 -28.23 -10.79
CA PHE A 132 0.28 -27.20 -10.22
C PHE A 132 1.19 -26.58 -11.30
N ILE A 133 1.88 -27.40 -12.09
CA ILE A 133 2.79 -26.93 -13.15
C ILE A 133 2.03 -26.16 -14.24
N GLU A 134 0.87 -26.64 -14.68
CA GLU A 134 0.04 -25.89 -15.63
C GLU A 134 -0.46 -24.58 -15.02
N THR A 135 -0.79 -24.59 -13.73
CA THR A 135 -1.15 -23.35 -13.02
C THR A 135 0.01 -22.38 -12.96
N MET A 136 1.24 -22.81 -12.69
CA MET A 136 2.43 -21.93 -12.65
C MET A 136 2.64 -21.18 -13.97
N LYS A 137 2.44 -21.84 -15.11
CA LYS A 137 2.46 -21.18 -16.42
C LYS A 137 1.39 -20.10 -16.51
N HIS A 138 0.15 -20.43 -16.16
CA HIS A 138 -0.96 -19.50 -16.24
C HIS A 138 -0.84 -18.32 -15.27
N VAL A 139 -0.45 -18.56 -14.01
CA VAL A 139 -0.33 -17.47 -13.02
C VAL A 139 0.86 -16.57 -13.29
N THR A 140 1.86 -17.04 -14.04
CA THR A 140 2.93 -16.20 -14.56
C THR A 140 2.37 -15.17 -15.55
N GLU A 141 1.50 -15.58 -16.48
CA GLU A 141 0.80 -14.67 -17.40
C GLU A 141 -0.04 -13.65 -16.63
N ILE A 142 -0.79 -14.10 -15.62
CA ILE A 142 -1.57 -13.22 -14.74
C ILE A 142 -0.66 -12.24 -13.99
N ALA A 143 0.49 -12.70 -13.48
CA ALA A 143 1.43 -11.81 -12.83
C ALA A 143 1.84 -10.69 -13.81
N HIS A 144 2.22 -11.02 -15.05
CA HIS A 144 2.55 -10.02 -16.08
C HIS A 144 1.40 -9.04 -16.32
N GLN A 145 0.18 -9.54 -16.49
CA GLN A 145 -1.02 -8.73 -16.65
C GLN A 145 -1.24 -7.74 -15.49
N LEU A 146 -1.05 -8.19 -14.26
CA LEU A 146 -1.21 -7.38 -13.05
C LEU A 146 -0.01 -6.49 -12.74
N ASN A 147 1.08 -6.62 -13.49
CA ASN A 147 2.39 -6.08 -13.13
C ASN A 147 2.85 -6.46 -11.71
N ALA A 148 2.46 -7.64 -11.23
CA ALA A 148 2.83 -8.12 -9.89
C ALA A 148 4.22 -8.79 -9.91
N PRO A 149 5.16 -8.42 -9.02
CA PRO A 149 6.52 -8.98 -9.03
C PRO A 149 6.57 -10.42 -8.54
N MET A 150 5.58 -10.87 -7.76
CA MET A 150 5.55 -12.21 -7.19
C MET A 150 4.12 -12.69 -6.94
N PHE A 151 3.98 -14.00 -6.72
CA PHE A 151 2.77 -14.62 -6.20
C PHE A 151 3.12 -15.74 -5.21
N THR A 152 2.21 -16.04 -4.31
CA THR A 152 2.37 -17.05 -3.27
C THR A 152 1.92 -18.42 -3.76
N VAL A 153 2.69 -19.45 -3.40
CA VAL A 153 2.33 -20.87 -3.52
C VAL A 153 2.09 -21.46 -2.14
N VAL A 154 0.91 -22.04 -1.93
CA VAL A 154 0.48 -22.70 -0.70
C VAL A 154 0.29 -24.19 -0.97
N GLY A 155 1.28 -25.01 -0.63
CA GLY A 155 1.26 -26.46 -0.87
C GLY A 155 1.56 -27.33 0.35
N HIS A 156 1.58 -26.75 1.55
CA HIS A 156 2.12 -27.37 2.77
C HIS A 156 1.09 -28.17 3.59
N GLN A 157 -0.13 -28.38 3.08
CA GLN A 157 -1.19 -29.03 3.85
C GLN A 157 -0.81 -30.48 4.17
N THR A 158 -0.85 -30.84 5.46
CA THR A 158 -0.48 -32.18 5.94
C THR A 158 -1.48 -33.25 5.47
N LEU A 159 -0.96 -34.31 4.85
CA LEU A 159 -1.75 -35.48 4.45
C LEU A 159 -1.43 -36.65 5.39
N LYS A 160 -2.44 -37.20 6.08
CA LYS A 160 -2.25 -38.29 7.07
C LYS A 160 -1.68 -39.57 6.47
N THR A 161 -1.82 -39.74 5.16
CA THR A 161 -1.38 -40.91 4.40
C THR A 161 0.07 -40.80 3.92
N ILE A 162 0.69 -39.63 4.04
CA ILE A 162 2.04 -39.35 3.53
C ILE A 162 2.93 -38.99 4.72
N SER A 163 4.12 -39.57 4.78
CA SER A 163 5.08 -39.24 5.84
C SER A 163 5.59 -37.80 5.68
N GLN A 164 6.09 -37.18 6.76
CA GLN A 164 6.67 -35.83 6.66
C GLN A 164 7.86 -35.78 5.68
N ALA A 165 8.69 -36.83 5.66
CA ALA A 165 9.83 -36.91 4.75
C ALA A 165 9.37 -36.96 3.29
N ASP A 166 8.39 -37.80 2.98
CA ASP A 166 7.83 -37.89 1.62
C ASP A 166 7.10 -36.60 1.23
N SER A 167 6.40 -35.96 2.18
CA SER A 167 5.74 -34.67 1.96
C SER A 167 6.73 -33.58 1.57
N LEU A 168 7.89 -33.51 2.24
CA LEU A 168 8.94 -32.54 1.92
C LEU A 168 9.58 -32.87 0.57
N ALA A 169 9.86 -34.14 0.30
CA ALA A 169 10.43 -34.57 -0.99
C ALA A 169 9.50 -34.24 -2.17
N ASN A 170 8.20 -34.50 -2.03
CA ASN A 170 7.21 -34.20 -3.06
C ASN A 170 7.01 -32.69 -3.25
N LEU A 171 6.99 -31.91 -2.15
CA LEU A 171 6.92 -30.45 -2.23
C LEU A 171 8.16 -29.87 -2.94
N SER A 172 9.36 -30.32 -2.58
CA SER A 172 10.60 -29.90 -3.25
C SER A 172 10.56 -30.24 -4.74
N LEU A 173 10.16 -31.45 -5.10
CA LEU A 173 10.04 -31.88 -6.50
C LEU A 173 9.10 -30.95 -7.30
N ALA A 174 7.94 -30.61 -6.75
CA ALA A 174 7.00 -29.70 -7.40
C ALA A 174 7.63 -28.31 -7.62
N LEU A 175 8.23 -27.73 -6.58
CA LEU A 175 8.82 -26.38 -6.64
C LEU A 175 10.04 -26.33 -7.58
N GLU A 176 10.92 -27.32 -7.54
CA GLU A 176 12.07 -27.44 -8.43
C GLU A 176 11.64 -27.60 -9.89
N THR A 177 10.56 -28.35 -10.15
CA THR A 177 9.99 -28.49 -11.51
C THR A 177 9.38 -27.18 -12.02
N ALA A 178 8.79 -26.38 -11.13
CA ALA A 178 8.21 -25.09 -11.48
C ALA A 178 9.26 -23.97 -11.66
N ALA A 179 10.40 -24.04 -10.97
CA ALA A 179 11.38 -22.95 -10.95
C ALA A 179 11.83 -22.46 -12.35
N PRO A 180 12.18 -23.34 -13.32
CA PRO A 180 12.57 -22.90 -14.65
C PRO A 180 11.48 -22.09 -15.39
N ILE A 181 10.21 -22.38 -15.14
CA ILE A 181 9.08 -21.64 -15.75
C ILE A 181 9.11 -20.17 -15.31
N LEU A 182 9.43 -19.93 -14.04
CA LEU A 182 9.48 -18.59 -13.46
C LEU A 182 10.76 -17.86 -13.86
N GLU A 183 11.90 -18.57 -13.92
CA GLU A 183 13.18 -18.01 -14.38
C GLU A 183 13.11 -17.57 -15.85
N ASP A 184 12.50 -18.36 -16.71
CA ASP A 184 12.34 -18.07 -18.14
C ASP A 184 11.39 -16.88 -18.40
N ALA A 185 10.45 -16.62 -17.47
CA ALA A 185 9.48 -15.54 -17.60
C ALA A 185 10.09 -14.13 -17.47
N LYS A 186 11.37 -14.01 -17.05
CA LYS A 186 12.13 -12.76 -16.95
C LYS A 186 11.37 -11.65 -16.20
N LYS A 187 10.88 -11.98 -15.02
CA LYS A 187 10.25 -11.03 -14.12
C LYS A 187 11.07 -10.77 -12.87
#